data_AF-A0A1Z9DPW3-F1
#
_entry.id   AF-A0A1Z9DPW3-F1
#
_cell.length_a   1.000
_cell.length_b   1.000
_cell.length_c   1.000
_cell.angle_alpha   90.00
_cell.angle_beta   90.00
_cell.angle_gamma   90.00
#
_symmetry.space_group_name_H-M   'P 1'
#
loop_
_entity.id
_entity.type
_entity.pdbx_description
1 polymer ?
#
loop_
_entity_poly.entity_id
_entity_poly.type
_entity_poly.pdbx_seq_one_letter_code
_entity_poly.pdbx_strand_id
1 'polypeptide(L)'
;MKNLLWLNDVNENIEKFLESLKSDDNKYNFRPSKNGLEESGEKLNLGFSCYALKIFFITGLWDKLDDQKKKEWVDNINSFQKTQKKFPENSFIDDEYVKYFHLEQNKQILKNSVKKVLNFFPNFKYLTKNELLMNSIRAESKQAISTLYQVNTSNQKKYKDFPSDPETINLYLKSLNWSKPWSSGAQFASLCVFNKTQLDNHQTSVKALKDFSNKLVNKDSGGYYFGNSPNSQEFINGTMKIITGFDWLDSQIHYPEKLIDYCLDTNPSSEGCDLVDIVYVLYMCQKQTNYRKSEIVKYLKDLISIIYLHFFPNLYGFSYFLNKSQTHYYGVKISKGLNTPDIHGTTLLVWALSMILEIIEFETFKWNPLKP
;
A
#
# COMPACT_ATOMS: atom_id res chain seq x y z
N MET A 1 -21.37 3.96 21.67
CA MET A 1 -22.14 4.66 20.61
C MET A 1 -21.76 6.12 20.42
N LYS A 2 -21.59 6.96 21.47
CA LYS A 2 -21.12 8.37 21.29
C LYS A 2 -19.82 8.53 20.49
N ASN A 3 -18.93 7.54 20.52
CA ASN A 3 -17.62 7.56 19.86
C ASN A 3 -17.63 7.29 18.33
N LEU A 4 -18.80 6.98 17.75
CA LEU A 4 -18.93 6.67 16.32
C LEU A 4 -19.71 7.72 15.52
N LEU A 5 -20.22 8.78 16.19
CA LEU A 5 -21.07 9.78 15.54
C LEU A 5 -20.37 10.50 14.38
N TRP A 6 -19.07 10.75 14.48
CA TRP A 6 -18.27 11.40 13.44
C TRP A 6 -18.22 10.61 12.13
N LEU A 7 -18.47 9.28 12.18
CA LEU A 7 -18.54 8.45 10.99
C LEU A 7 -19.73 8.82 10.12
N ASN A 8 -20.82 9.36 10.66
CA ASN A 8 -22.00 9.70 9.87
C ASN A 8 -21.70 10.72 8.76
N ASP A 9 -20.76 11.64 9.02
CA ASP A 9 -20.38 12.69 8.08
C ASP A 9 -19.07 12.38 7.34
N VAL A 10 -18.39 11.27 7.70
CA VAL A 10 -17.03 10.99 7.19
C VAL A 10 -17.01 10.86 5.67
N ASN A 11 -18.07 10.31 5.06
CA ASN A 11 -18.15 10.15 3.62
C ASN A 11 -18.10 11.51 2.88
N GLU A 12 -18.95 12.46 3.29
CA GLU A 12 -18.94 13.82 2.72
C GLU A 12 -17.65 14.59 3.05
N ASN A 13 -17.09 14.35 4.24
CA ASN A 13 -15.84 14.96 4.66
C ASN A 13 -14.68 14.53 3.73
N ILE A 14 -14.53 13.23 3.47
CA ILE A 14 -13.48 12.74 2.57
C ILE A 14 -13.63 13.28 1.15
N GLU A 15 -14.87 13.41 0.65
CA GLU A 15 -15.15 14.06 -0.64
C GLU A 15 -14.62 15.52 -0.66
N LYS A 16 -14.97 16.33 0.36
CA LYS A 16 -14.49 17.72 0.51
C LYS A 16 -12.97 17.82 0.64
N PHE A 17 -12.35 16.88 1.33
CA PHE A 17 -10.90 16.82 1.47
C PHE A 17 -10.23 16.59 0.12
N LEU A 18 -10.72 15.63 -0.68
CA LEU A 18 -10.18 15.36 -2.02
C LEU A 18 -10.29 16.57 -2.94
N GLU A 19 -11.44 17.26 -2.94
CA GLU A 19 -11.60 18.51 -3.71
C GLU A 19 -10.57 19.56 -3.31
N SER A 20 -10.23 19.65 -2.01
CA SER A 20 -9.24 20.61 -1.52
C SER A 20 -7.79 20.33 -1.94
N LEU A 21 -7.51 19.12 -2.44
CA LEU A 21 -6.18 18.69 -2.88
C LEU A 21 -6.01 18.73 -4.41
N LYS A 22 -7.09 18.85 -5.18
CA LYS A 22 -7.01 18.89 -6.65
C LYS A 22 -6.14 20.06 -7.11
N SER A 23 -5.34 19.81 -8.14
CA SER A 23 -4.60 20.85 -8.83
C SER A 23 -5.51 21.65 -9.76
N ASP A 24 -5.28 22.96 -9.87
CA ASP A 24 -6.00 23.84 -10.78
C ASP A 24 -5.70 23.52 -12.26
N ASP A 25 -4.49 23.03 -12.55
CA ASP A 25 -4.01 22.79 -13.92
C ASP A 25 -4.53 21.47 -14.53
N ASN A 26 -4.79 20.47 -13.70
CA ASN A 26 -5.29 19.16 -14.14
C ASN A 26 -6.13 18.53 -13.03
N LYS A 27 -7.42 18.30 -13.31
CA LYS A 27 -8.42 17.72 -12.39
C LYS A 27 -8.12 16.29 -11.92
N TYR A 28 -7.14 15.62 -12.51
CA TYR A 28 -6.67 14.28 -12.13
C TYR A 28 -5.37 14.30 -11.34
N ASN A 29 -4.80 15.48 -11.09
CA ASN A 29 -3.60 15.67 -10.30
C ASN A 29 -3.98 16.15 -8.89
N PHE A 30 -3.32 15.56 -7.88
CA PHE A 30 -3.63 15.79 -6.47
C PHE A 30 -2.35 16.13 -5.72
N ARG A 31 -2.41 17.14 -4.87
CA ARG A 31 -1.32 17.52 -3.97
C ARG A 31 -1.26 16.51 -2.80
N PRO A 32 -0.07 16.23 -2.25
CA PRO A 32 0.06 15.31 -1.12
C PRO A 32 -0.57 15.84 0.16
N SER A 33 -0.59 17.16 0.35
CA SER A 33 -1.26 17.84 1.47
C SER A 33 -1.70 19.24 1.04
N LYS A 34 -2.62 19.85 1.78
CA LYS A 34 -3.08 21.22 1.47
C LYS A 34 -2.02 22.27 1.81
N ASN A 35 -1.28 22.06 2.89
CA ASN A 35 -0.29 22.98 3.42
C ASN A 35 1.08 22.32 3.55
N GLY A 36 2.12 23.15 3.59
CA GLY A 36 3.49 22.69 3.88
C GLY A 36 4.13 21.90 2.75
N LEU A 37 3.72 22.13 1.51
CA LEU A 37 4.28 21.45 0.34
C LEU A 37 5.76 21.82 0.14
N GLU A 38 6.53 20.84 -0.30
CA GLU A 38 7.83 21.07 -0.95
C GLU A 38 7.61 21.18 -2.46
N GLU A 39 8.55 21.77 -3.19
CA GLU A 39 8.47 21.93 -4.65
C GLU A 39 8.20 20.59 -5.36
N SER A 40 8.90 19.53 -4.95
CA SER A 40 8.66 18.15 -5.38
C SER A 40 7.23 17.69 -5.11
N GLY A 41 6.67 18.00 -3.95
CA GLY A 41 5.29 17.64 -3.59
C GLY A 41 4.25 18.31 -4.49
N GLU A 42 4.55 19.49 -5.04
CA GLU A 42 3.67 20.17 -6.00
C GLU A 42 3.76 19.58 -7.41
N LYS A 43 4.84 18.86 -7.73
CA LYS A 43 5.15 18.41 -9.09
C LYS A 43 4.91 16.92 -9.33
N LEU A 44 5.05 16.08 -8.30
CA LEU A 44 4.75 14.65 -8.38
C LEU A 44 3.23 14.44 -8.54
N ASN A 45 2.83 13.55 -9.43
CA ASN A 45 1.42 13.34 -9.79
C ASN A 45 0.99 11.87 -9.69
N LEU A 46 1.71 10.93 -10.32
CA LEU A 46 1.23 9.55 -10.52
C LEU A 46 0.77 8.88 -9.21
N GLY A 47 1.63 8.91 -8.20
CA GLY A 47 1.35 8.31 -6.90
C GLY A 47 0.09 8.89 -6.24
N PHE A 48 -0.06 10.21 -6.27
CA PHE A 48 -1.17 10.91 -5.63
C PHE A 48 -2.48 10.77 -6.42
N SER A 49 -2.43 10.71 -7.75
CA SER A 49 -3.57 10.36 -8.59
C SER A 49 -4.07 8.95 -8.28
N CYS A 50 -3.16 7.98 -8.08
CA CYS A 50 -3.55 6.63 -7.68
C CYS A 50 -4.20 6.60 -6.30
N TYR A 51 -3.68 7.36 -5.33
CA TYR A 51 -4.30 7.48 -4.00
C TYR A 51 -5.71 8.09 -4.07
N ALA A 52 -5.89 9.17 -4.83
CA ALA A 52 -7.21 9.76 -5.04
C ALA A 52 -8.19 8.76 -5.67
N LEU A 53 -7.79 8.05 -6.73
CA LEU A 53 -8.67 7.08 -7.38
C LEU A 53 -9.00 5.87 -6.48
N LYS A 54 -8.06 5.46 -5.62
CA LYS A 54 -8.32 4.45 -4.58
C LYS A 54 -9.35 4.93 -3.56
N ILE A 55 -9.26 6.18 -3.11
CA ILE A 55 -10.28 6.78 -2.24
C ILE A 55 -11.64 6.81 -2.97
N PHE A 56 -11.65 7.20 -4.25
CA PHE A 56 -12.88 7.21 -5.04
C PHE A 56 -13.54 5.83 -5.12
N PHE A 57 -12.73 4.78 -5.28
CA PHE A 57 -13.22 3.41 -5.25
C PHE A 57 -13.79 3.05 -3.87
N ILE A 58 -13.05 3.32 -2.79
CA ILE A 58 -13.48 2.98 -1.43
C ILE A 58 -14.81 3.65 -1.08
N THR A 59 -14.95 4.94 -1.38
CA THR A 59 -16.14 5.73 -1.00
C THR A 59 -17.32 5.56 -1.97
N GLY A 60 -17.17 4.76 -3.04
CA GLY A 60 -18.19 4.60 -4.08
C GLY A 60 -18.35 5.82 -4.99
N LEU A 61 -17.48 6.83 -4.88
CA LEU A 61 -17.45 7.99 -5.77
C LEU A 61 -17.16 7.61 -7.23
N TRP A 62 -16.32 6.59 -7.44
CA TRP A 62 -16.01 6.09 -8.78
C TRP A 62 -17.28 5.73 -9.56
N ASP A 63 -18.22 5.03 -8.91
CA ASP A 63 -19.44 4.55 -9.55
C ASP A 63 -20.38 5.69 -9.94
N LYS A 64 -20.32 6.82 -9.22
CA LYS A 64 -21.08 8.05 -9.49
C LYS A 64 -20.54 8.86 -10.67
N LEU A 65 -19.33 8.57 -11.16
CA LEU A 65 -18.76 9.26 -12.31
C LEU A 65 -19.42 8.79 -13.62
N ASP A 66 -19.62 9.74 -14.54
CA ASP A 66 -19.98 9.41 -15.93
C ASP A 66 -18.83 8.70 -16.67
N ASP A 67 -19.17 7.98 -17.74
CA ASP A 67 -18.21 7.16 -18.49
C ASP A 67 -17.06 7.98 -19.10
N GLN A 68 -17.34 9.24 -19.45
CA GLN A 68 -16.31 10.15 -19.95
C GLN A 68 -15.26 10.44 -18.86
N LYS A 69 -15.67 10.82 -17.65
CA LYS A 69 -14.75 11.05 -16.53
C LYS A 69 -14.02 9.78 -16.12
N LYS A 70 -14.69 8.63 -16.14
CA LYS A 70 -14.04 7.33 -15.89
C LYS A 70 -12.93 7.07 -16.91
N LYS A 71 -13.22 7.28 -18.19
CA LYS A 71 -12.23 7.14 -19.27
C LYS A 71 -11.05 8.10 -19.09
N GLU A 72 -11.33 9.37 -18.81
CA GLU A 72 -10.28 10.38 -18.62
C GLU A 72 -9.37 10.08 -17.42
N TRP A 73 -9.91 9.56 -16.31
CA TRP A 73 -9.11 9.05 -15.17
C TRP A 73 -8.15 7.94 -15.58
N VAL A 74 -8.67 6.96 -16.33
CA VAL A 74 -7.91 5.80 -16.82
C VAL A 74 -6.82 6.25 -17.78
N ASP A 75 -7.14 7.16 -18.70
CA ASP A 75 -6.18 7.73 -19.64
C ASP A 75 -5.09 8.54 -18.93
N ASN A 76 -5.44 9.30 -17.88
CA ASN A 76 -4.47 10.06 -17.08
C ASN A 76 -3.44 9.13 -16.43
N ILE A 77 -3.86 8.07 -15.74
CA ILE A 77 -2.92 7.12 -15.13
C ILE A 77 -2.08 6.42 -16.20
N ASN A 78 -2.70 5.96 -17.29
CA ASN A 78 -1.99 5.30 -18.40
C ASN A 78 -0.99 6.21 -19.12
N SER A 79 -1.16 7.54 -19.08
CA SER A 79 -0.22 8.49 -19.67
C SER A 79 1.19 8.43 -19.07
N PHE A 80 1.32 7.90 -17.84
CA PHE A 80 2.61 7.68 -17.19
C PHE A 80 3.29 6.39 -17.64
N GLN A 81 2.60 5.52 -18.39
CA GLN A 81 3.15 4.27 -18.86
C GLN A 81 4.14 4.49 -20.02
N LYS A 82 5.42 4.20 -19.79
CA LYS A 82 6.52 4.52 -20.71
C LYS A 82 7.47 3.33 -20.90
N THR A 83 8.10 3.28 -22.07
CA THR A 83 9.21 2.36 -22.35
C THR A 83 10.51 3.16 -22.35
N GLN A 84 11.29 3.07 -21.28
CA GLN A 84 12.60 3.74 -21.17
C GLN A 84 13.69 2.70 -20.89
N LYS A 85 14.80 2.71 -21.64
CA LYS A 85 15.87 1.70 -21.55
C LYS A 85 16.44 1.44 -20.15
N LYS A 86 16.28 2.39 -19.21
CA LYS A 86 16.81 2.31 -17.84
C LYS A 86 15.87 1.60 -16.85
N PHE A 87 14.62 1.37 -17.25
CA PHE A 87 13.58 0.83 -16.40
C PHE A 87 12.90 -0.35 -17.09
N PRO A 88 12.20 -1.20 -16.33
CA PRO A 88 11.38 -2.26 -16.86
C PRO A 88 10.49 -1.83 -18.01
N GLU A 89 10.35 -2.68 -19.02
CA GLU A 89 9.51 -2.39 -20.18
C GLU A 89 8.07 -2.08 -19.72
N ASN A 90 7.53 -0.96 -20.20
CA ASN A 90 6.17 -0.48 -19.91
C ASN A 90 5.91 -0.19 -18.42
N SER A 91 6.94 0.28 -17.70
CA SER A 91 6.81 0.86 -16.37
C SER A 91 5.92 2.10 -16.36
N PHE A 92 5.26 2.36 -15.23
CA PHE A 92 4.67 3.67 -14.96
C PHE A 92 5.72 4.57 -14.32
N ILE A 93 6.02 5.69 -14.96
CA ILE A 93 7.13 6.58 -14.62
C ILE A 93 6.64 8.03 -14.61
N ASP A 94 6.67 8.61 -13.41
CA ASP A 94 6.59 10.06 -13.22
C ASP A 94 7.98 10.68 -13.37
N ASP A 95 8.17 11.50 -14.42
CA ASP A 95 9.49 12.08 -14.71
C ASP A 95 9.91 13.09 -13.63
N GLU A 96 8.96 13.77 -12.99
CA GLU A 96 9.25 14.66 -11.86
C GLU A 96 9.70 13.85 -10.64
N TYR A 97 9.08 12.69 -10.37
CA TYR A 97 9.58 11.77 -9.33
C TYR A 97 11.05 11.39 -9.58
N VAL A 98 11.38 10.93 -10.80
CA VAL A 98 12.76 10.52 -11.15
C VAL A 98 13.74 11.68 -10.98
N LYS A 99 13.37 12.88 -11.44
CA LYS A 99 14.16 14.11 -11.29
C LYS A 99 14.42 14.44 -9.82
N TYR A 100 13.39 14.56 -9.00
CA TYR A 100 13.56 14.91 -7.58
C TYR A 100 14.22 13.80 -6.77
N PHE A 101 14.03 12.53 -7.13
CA PHE A 101 14.79 11.42 -6.53
C PHE A 101 16.29 11.59 -6.78
N HIS A 102 16.69 11.93 -8.00
CA HIS A 102 18.09 12.18 -8.30
C HIS A 102 18.64 13.39 -7.55
N LEU A 103 17.89 14.48 -7.44
CA LEU A 103 18.27 15.67 -6.67
C LEU A 103 18.47 15.37 -5.18
N GLU A 104 17.52 14.68 -4.55
CA GLU A 104 17.59 14.32 -3.13
C GLU A 104 18.77 13.37 -2.83
N GLN A 105 18.96 12.36 -3.67
CA GLN A 105 20.09 11.43 -3.50
C GLN A 105 21.46 12.11 -3.74
N ASN A 106 21.51 13.17 -4.54
CA ASN A 106 22.72 13.97 -4.74
C ASN A 106 23.02 14.85 -3.51
N LYS A 107 22.02 15.32 -2.76
CA LYS A 107 22.25 15.99 -1.47
C LYS A 107 22.82 15.05 -0.41
N GLN A 108 22.58 13.74 -0.54
CA GLN A 108 23.02 12.71 0.40
C GLN A 108 24.33 11.99 -0.01
N ILE A 109 25.13 12.55 -0.94
CA ILE A 109 26.33 11.91 -1.51
C ILE A 109 27.27 11.38 -0.43
N LEU A 110 27.57 12.16 0.62
CA LEU A 110 28.50 11.75 1.68
C LEU A 110 27.99 10.50 2.43
N LYS A 111 26.70 10.48 2.81
CA LYS A 111 26.05 9.35 3.51
C LYS A 111 25.96 8.10 2.61
N ASN A 112 25.71 8.30 1.32
CA ASN A 112 25.61 7.21 0.34
C ASN A 112 26.98 6.60 0.00
N SER A 113 28.06 7.40 0.00
CA SER A 113 29.43 6.91 -0.15
C SER A 113 29.85 6.03 1.02
N VAL A 114 29.53 6.40 2.27
CA VAL A 114 29.78 5.57 3.47
C VAL A 114 29.04 4.24 3.39
N LYS A 115 27.75 4.24 3.01
CA LYS A 115 26.98 3.00 2.81
C LYS A 115 27.55 2.09 1.73
N LYS A 116 28.06 2.65 0.62
CA LYS A 116 28.72 1.88 -0.45
C LYS A 116 30.02 1.23 0.04
N VAL A 117 30.82 1.93 0.85
CA VAL A 117 32.05 1.35 1.45
C VAL A 117 31.70 0.24 2.43
N LEU A 118 30.63 0.42 3.22
CA LEU A 118 30.19 -0.62 4.18
C LEU A 118 29.68 -1.89 3.48
N ASN A 119 29.12 -1.81 2.27
CA ASN A 119 28.70 -2.98 1.48
C ASN A 119 29.84 -3.91 1.04
N PHE A 120 31.11 -3.48 1.13
CA PHE A 120 32.24 -4.38 0.91
C PHE A 120 32.44 -5.37 2.06
N PHE A 121 31.81 -5.14 3.21
CA PHE A 121 31.79 -6.08 4.32
C PHE A 121 30.55 -7.00 4.23
N PRO A 122 30.71 -8.33 4.39
CA PRO A 122 29.65 -9.31 4.14
C PRO A 122 28.41 -9.16 5.04
N ASN A 123 28.53 -8.44 6.16
CA ASN A 123 27.46 -8.23 7.13
C ASN A 123 26.56 -7.01 6.79
N PHE A 124 26.91 -6.22 5.77
CA PHE A 124 26.14 -5.03 5.37
C PHE A 124 25.67 -5.17 3.92
N LYS A 125 24.35 -5.04 3.72
CA LYS A 125 23.70 -5.09 2.40
C LYS A 125 22.77 -3.89 2.23
N TYR A 126 23.35 -2.71 2.06
CA TYR A 126 22.65 -1.48 1.71
C TYR A 126 22.30 -1.46 0.22
N LEU A 127 21.09 -1.02 -0.12
CA LEU A 127 20.71 -0.82 -1.52
C LEU A 127 21.46 0.39 -2.09
N THR A 128 21.94 0.25 -3.31
CA THR A 128 22.50 1.34 -4.12
C THR A 128 21.41 2.31 -4.56
N LYS A 129 21.81 3.54 -4.96
CA LYS A 129 20.90 4.56 -5.52
C LYS A 129 20.07 4.01 -6.69
N ASN A 130 20.68 3.22 -7.57
CA ASN A 130 19.99 2.66 -8.74
C ASN A 130 19.01 1.57 -8.34
N GLU A 131 19.36 0.70 -7.37
CA GLU A 131 18.43 -0.31 -6.84
C GLU A 131 17.24 0.33 -6.12
N LEU A 132 17.47 1.41 -5.35
CA LEU A 132 16.40 2.17 -4.70
C LEU A 132 15.44 2.79 -5.73
N LEU A 133 15.97 3.43 -6.77
CA LEU A 133 15.15 4.00 -7.84
C LEU A 133 14.37 2.90 -8.56
N MET A 134 15.03 1.80 -8.93
CA MET A 134 14.41 0.67 -9.61
C MET A 134 13.27 0.05 -8.78
N ASN A 135 13.49 -0.13 -7.48
CA ASN A 135 12.45 -0.62 -6.57
C ASN A 135 11.28 0.35 -6.45
N SER A 136 11.55 1.66 -6.50
CA SER A 136 10.50 2.68 -6.44
C SER A 136 9.68 2.72 -7.73
N ILE A 137 10.31 2.63 -8.91
CA ILE A 137 9.58 2.52 -10.19
C ILE A 137 8.75 1.23 -10.27
N ARG A 138 9.27 0.11 -9.74
CA ARG A 138 8.48 -1.12 -9.61
C ARG A 138 7.28 -0.92 -8.69
N ALA A 139 7.44 -0.21 -7.58
CA ALA A 139 6.35 0.10 -6.66
C ALA A 139 5.30 1.03 -7.29
N GLU A 140 5.71 2.08 -8.01
CA GLU A 140 4.80 2.95 -8.78
C GLU A 140 4.04 2.16 -9.85
N SER A 141 4.74 1.29 -10.58
CA SER A 141 4.12 0.43 -11.59
C SER A 141 3.10 -0.53 -10.98
N LYS A 142 3.43 -1.18 -9.85
CA LYS A 142 2.48 -2.02 -9.11
C LYS A 142 1.27 -1.21 -8.67
N GLN A 143 1.49 -0.03 -8.08
CA GLN A 143 0.42 0.82 -7.57
C GLN A 143 -0.52 1.29 -8.68
N ALA A 144 0.00 1.72 -9.83
CA ALA A 144 -0.80 2.14 -10.97
C ALA A 144 -1.63 0.97 -11.54
N ILE A 145 -0.98 -0.20 -11.74
CA ILE A 145 -1.64 -1.40 -12.24
C ILE A 145 -2.74 -1.87 -11.28
N SER A 146 -2.46 -1.96 -9.97
CA SER A 146 -3.47 -2.39 -9.00
C SER A 146 -4.63 -1.41 -8.90
N THR A 147 -4.35 -0.10 -9.00
CA THR A 147 -5.40 0.94 -9.01
C THR A 147 -6.32 0.82 -10.23
N LEU A 148 -5.77 0.67 -11.43
CA LEU A 148 -6.56 0.49 -12.65
C LEU A 148 -7.43 -0.77 -12.59
N TYR A 149 -6.85 -1.87 -12.12
CA TYR A 149 -7.57 -3.13 -11.97
C TYR A 149 -8.70 -3.05 -10.93
N GLN A 150 -8.49 -2.32 -9.84
CA GLN A 150 -9.49 -2.13 -8.79
C GLN A 150 -10.79 -1.52 -9.32
N VAL A 151 -10.68 -0.63 -10.32
CA VAL A 151 -11.82 0.02 -10.97
C VAL A 151 -12.28 -0.72 -12.24
N ASN A 152 -11.95 -2.01 -12.36
CA ASN A 152 -12.29 -2.89 -13.48
C ASN A 152 -11.74 -2.42 -14.85
N THR A 153 -10.54 -1.85 -14.85
CA THR A 153 -9.82 -1.45 -16.08
C THR A 153 -8.41 -2.06 -16.09
N SER A 154 -7.59 -1.71 -17.09
CA SER A 154 -6.23 -2.24 -17.20
C SER A 154 -5.25 -1.21 -17.74
N ASN A 155 -3.97 -1.48 -17.50
CA ASN A 155 -2.89 -0.77 -18.17
C ASN A 155 -2.89 -1.06 -19.69
N GLN A 156 -2.49 -0.07 -20.50
CA GLN A 156 -2.50 -0.17 -21.97
C GLN A 156 -1.53 -1.21 -22.53
N LYS A 157 -0.34 -1.33 -21.92
CA LYS A 157 0.70 -2.28 -22.33
C LYS A 157 1.11 -3.16 -21.16
N LYS A 158 1.35 -4.45 -21.38
CA LYS A 158 1.81 -5.36 -20.30
C LYS A 158 3.18 -4.94 -19.75
N TYR A 159 3.30 -4.87 -18.43
CA TYR A 159 4.58 -4.75 -17.73
C TYR A 159 5.26 -6.12 -17.73
N LYS A 160 6.51 -6.24 -18.20
CA LYS A 160 7.12 -7.55 -18.50
C LYS A 160 8.31 -7.96 -17.61
N ASP A 161 9.05 -7.02 -17.01
CA ASP A 161 10.24 -7.40 -16.23
C ASP A 161 9.91 -7.76 -14.79
N PHE A 162 9.47 -8.99 -14.61
CA PHE A 162 9.34 -9.65 -13.30
C PHE A 162 9.51 -11.18 -13.45
N PRO A 163 9.98 -11.88 -12.40
CA PRO A 163 9.95 -13.34 -12.33
C PRO A 163 8.56 -13.91 -12.62
N SER A 164 8.43 -14.64 -13.72
CA SER A 164 7.14 -15.08 -14.26
C SER A 164 7.03 -16.60 -14.44
N ASP A 165 8.14 -17.35 -14.38
CA ASP A 165 8.13 -18.81 -14.42
C ASP A 165 8.53 -19.41 -13.06
N PRO A 166 8.20 -20.69 -12.79
CA PRO A 166 8.46 -21.33 -11.51
C PRO A 166 9.91 -21.29 -11.03
N GLU A 167 10.89 -21.41 -11.93
CA GLU A 167 12.31 -21.44 -11.57
C GLU A 167 12.77 -20.05 -11.15
N THR A 168 12.52 -19.03 -11.98
CA THR A 168 12.93 -17.66 -11.68
C THR A 168 12.21 -17.09 -10.46
N ILE A 169 10.93 -17.43 -10.25
CA ILE A 169 10.18 -17.07 -9.04
C ILE A 169 10.85 -17.65 -7.80
N ASN A 170 11.15 -18.95 -7.80
CA ASN A 170 11.78 -19.60 -6.64
C ASN A 170 13.18 -19.06 -6.37
N LEU A 171 14.00 -18.85 -7.41
CA LEU A 171 15.34 -18.26 -7.26
C LEU A 171 15.26 -16.86 -6.68
N TYR A 172 14.36 -16.03 -7.20
CA TYR A 172 14.18 -14.67 -6.72
C TYR A 172 13.71 -14.64 -5.26
N LEU A 173 12.64 -15.38 -4.91
CA LEU A 173 12.11 -15.37 -3.55
C LEU A 173 13.10 -15.95 -2.53
N LYS A 174 13.90 -16.97 -2.89
CA LYS A 174 14.98 -17.49 -2.03
C LYS A 174 16.10 -16.47 -1.78
N SER A 175 16.31 -15.53 -2.70
CA SER A 175 17.34 -14.49 -2.56
C SER A 175 16.97 -13.36 -1.58
N LEU A 176 15.69 -13.27 -1.19
CA LEU A 176 15.18 -12.25 -0.28
C LEU A 176 15.49 -12.59 1.18
N ASN A 177 15.53 -11.55 2.04
CA ASN A 177 15.80 -11.72 3.46
C ASN A 177 14.50 -11.96 4.25
N TRP A 178 14.12 -13.22 4.41
CA TRP A 178 12.91 -13.61 5.15
C TRP A 178 13.03 -13.57 6.67
N SER A 179 14.18 -13.19 7.23
CA SER A 179 14.25 -12.75 8.65
C SER A 179 13.69 -11.33 8.83
N LYS A 180 13.49 -10.60 7.73
CA LYS A 180 12.84 -9.27 7.65
C LYS A 180 11.65 -9.34 6.68
N PRO A 181 10.57 -10.04 7.08
CA PRO A 181 9.46 -10.38 6.20
C PRO A 181 8.66 -9.19 5.65
N TRP A 182 8.72 -7.99 6.24
CA TRP A 182 8.04 -6.82 5.69
C TRP A 182 8.54 -6.48 4.28
N SER A 183 9.85 -6.35 4.13
CA SER A 183 10.47 -6.01 2.84
C SER A 183 10.33 -7.14 1.81
N SER A 184 10.52 -8.38 2.24
CA SER A 184 10.44 -9.58 1.38
C SER A 184 9.01 -9.88 0.95
N GLY A 185 8.05 -9.76 1.88
CA GLY A 185 6.63 -9.89 1.62
C GLY A 185 6.13 -8.84 0.63
N ALA A 186 6.63 -7.60 0.68
CA ALA A 186 6.28 -6.57 -0.32
C ALA A 186 6.69 -6.96 -1.75
N GLN A 187 7.84 -7.61 -1.92
CA GLN A 187 8.24 -8.14 -3.22
C GLN A 187 7.37 -9.32 -3.64
N PHE A 188 7.05 -10.24 -2.72
CA PHE A 188 6.11 -11.34 -2.98
C PHE A 188 4.73 -10.84 -3.44
N ALA A 189 4.16 -9.86 -2.74
CA ALA A 189 2.90 -9.23 -3.12
C ALA A 189 2.97 -8.59 -4.52
N SER A 190 4.10 -7.97 -4.85
CA SER A 190 4.31 -7.40 -6.19
C SER A 190 4.31 -8.47 -7.27
N LEU A 191 4.98 -9.61 -7.04
CA LEU A 191 4.93 -10.75 -7.97
C LEU A 191 3.51 -11.27 -8.15
N CYS A 192 2.72 -11.35 -7.07
CA CYS A 192 1.34 -11.81 -7.15
C CYS A 192 0.48 -10.91 -8.04
N VAL A 193 0.59 -9.58 -7.87
CA VAL A 193 -0.10 -8.60 -8.73
C VAL A 193 0.32 -8.77 -10.19
N PHE A 194 1.63 -8.80 -10.46
CA PHE A 194 2.12 -8.88 -11.84
C PHE A 194 1.74 -10.21 -12.50
N ASN A 195 1.84 -11.33 -11.79
CA ASN A 195 1.42 -12.63 -12.33
C ASN A 195 -0.09 -12.66 -12.63
N LYS A 196 -0.94 -12.13 -11.75
CA LYS A 196 -2.39 -12.11 -11.96
C LYS A 196 -2.83 -11.18 -13.11
N THR A 197 -2.14 -10.05 -13.28
CA THR A 197 -2.61 -8.97 -14.17
C THR A 197 -1.85 -8.89 -15.50
N GLN A 198 -0.59 -9.36 -15.53
CA GLN A 198 0.30 -9.14 -16.67
C GLN A 198 0.56 -10.38 -17.51
N LEU A 199 0.28 -11.59 -17.01
CA LEU A 199 0.40 -12.84 -17.76
C LEU A 199 -0.97 -13.33 -18.22
N ASP A 200 -1.04 -13.85 -19.45
CA ASP A 200 -2.26 -14.47 -19.97
C ASP A 200 -2.47 -15.86 -19.35
N ASN A 201 -1.39 -16.64 -19.15
CA ASN A 201 -1.39 -17.93 -18.44
C ASN A 201 -0.45 -17.84 -17.23
N HIS A 202 -1.04 -17.89 -16.03
CA HIS A 202 -0.37 -17.68 -14.76
C HIS A 202 -0.48 -18.88 -13.82
N GLN A 203 -1.05 -20.01 -14.25
CA GLN A 203 -1.36 -21.14 -13.37
C GLN A 203 -0.09 -21.75 -12.74
N THR A 204 0.97 -21.92 -13.54
CA THR A 204 2.25 -22.49 -13.07
C THR A 204 2.99 -21.53 -12.15
N SER A 205 2.96 -20.23 -12.44
CA SER A 205 3.60 -19.21 -11.62
C SER A 205 2.89 -19.00 -10.29
N VAL A 206 1.55 -18.96 -10.31
CA VAL A 206 0.69 -19.00 -9.11
C VAL A 206 1.02 -20.22 -8.25
N LYS A 207 1.14 -21.41 -8.85
CA LYS A 207 1.51 -22.63 -8.11
C LYS A 207 2.88 -22.47 -7.45
N ALA A 208 3.87 -21.92 -8.15
CA ALA A 208 5.20 -21.68 -7.58
C ALA A 208 5.17 -20.69 -6.39
N LEU A 209 4.37 -19.62 -6.48
CA LEU A 209 4.17 -18.66 -5.39
C LEU A 209 3.52 -19.33 -4.16
N LYS A 210 2.48 -20.15 -4.37
CA LYS A 210 1.82 -20.93 -3.30
C LYS A 210 2.80 -21.94 -2.68
N ASP A 211 3.49 -22.72 -3.49
CA ASP A 211 4.48 -23.72 -3.03
C ASP A 211 5.61 -23.09 -2.23
N PHE A 212 6.05 -21.89 -2.60
CA PHE A 212 7.02 -21.13 -1.81
C PHE A 212 6.43 -20.73 -0.46
N SER A 213 5.21 -20.18 -0.44
CA SER A 213 4.55 -19.74 0.79
C SER A 213 4.29 -20.89 1.78
N ASN A 214 3.98 -22.09 1.27
CA ASN A 214 3.81 -23.32 2.08
C ASN A 214 5.09 -23.70 2.84
N LYS A 215 6.26 -23.37 2.29
CA LYS A 215 7.57 -23.62 2.92
C LYS A 215 7.95 -22.51 3.90
N LEU A 216 7.41 -21.30 3.69
CA LEU A 216 7.72 -20.11 4.46
C LEU A 216 6.91 -19.99 5.75
N VAL A 217 5.69 -20.55 5.78
CA VAL A 217 4.80 -20.41 6.93
C VAL A 217 5.37 -21.11 8.17
N ASN A 218 5.40 -20.39 9.29
CA ASN A 218 5.65 -20.96 10.61
C ASN A 218 4.35 -21.56 11.14
N LYS A 219 4.34 -22.87 11.41
CA LYS A 219 3.13 -23.57 11.86
C LYS A 219 2.68 -23.17 13.25
N ASP A 220 3.57 -22.67 14.10
CA ASP A 220 3.27 -22.35 15.50
C ASP A 220 2.59 -21.00 15.63
N SER A 221 3.05 -19.99 14.89
CA SER A 221 2.51 -18.62 14.91
C SER A 221 1.58 -18.28 13.75
N GLY A 222 1.61 -19.03 12.64
CA GLY A 222 0.92 -18.70 11.39
C GLY A 222 1.62 -17.66 10.52
N GLY A 223 2.67 -17.00 11.03
CA GLY A 223 3.41 -15.97 10.30
C GLY A 223 4.33 -16.52 9.20
N TYR A 224 4.89 -15.62 8.39
CA TYR A 224 5.68 -15.97 7.19
C TYR A 224 7.12 -15.45 7.29
N TYR A 225 8.05 -16.28 7.73
CA TYR A 225 9.45 -15.90 7.92
C TYR A 225 10.37 -17.13 7.98
N PHE A 226 11.67 -16.92 7.78
CA PHE A 226 12.71 -17.92 8.06
C PHE A 226 13.54 -17.50 9.27
N GLY A 227 13.99 -18.49 10.05
CA GLY A 227 14.80 -18.27 11.24
C GLY A 227 13.95 -17.91 12.47
N ASN A 228 14.47 -17.01 13.30
CA ASN A 228 13.81 -16.61 14.54
C ASN A 228 12.56 -15.76 14.26
N SER A 229 11.61 -15.79 15.20
CA SER A 229 10.44 -14.92 15.13
C SER A 229 10.88 -13.45 15.08
N PRO A 230 10.37 -12.66 14.12
CA PRO A 230 10.58 -11.21 14.14
C PRO A 230 9.83 -10.57 15.32
N ASN A 231 10.09 -9.28 15.56
CA ASN A 231 9.29 -8.49 16.50
C ASN A 231 7.85 -8.35 15.99
N SER A 232 6.92 -7.97 16.87
CA SER A 232 5.48 -7.94 16.55
C SER A 232 5.11 -7.03 15.38
N GLN A 233 5.75 -5.87 15.25
CA GLN A 233 5.49 -4.95 14.15
C GLN A 233 5.91 -5.59 12.81
N GLU A 234 7.16 -6.06 12.73
CA GLU A 234 7.68 -6.73 11.53
C GLU A 234 6.91 -8.02 11.20
N PHE A 235 6.44 -8.76 12.22
CA PHE A 235 5.58 -9.94 12.06
C PHE A 235 4.27 -9.57 11.35
N ILE A 236 3.54 -8.58 11.88
CA ILE A 236 2.24 -8.17 11.36
C ILE A 236 2.40 -7.56 9.98
N ASN A 237 3.34 -6.62 9.80
CA ASN A 237 3.53 -5.98 8.51
C ASN A 237 3.95 -7.01 7.44
N GLY A 238 4.86 -7.93 7.76
CA GLY A 238 5.27 -9.00 6.85
C GLY A 238 4.13 -9.95 6.49
N THR A 239 3.34 -10.35 7.49
CA THR A 239 2.16 -11.20 7.31
C THR A 239 1.12 -10.54 6.41
N MET A 240 0.80 -9.28 6.69
CA MET A 240 -0.07 -8.46 5.84
C MET A 240 0.39 -8.49 4.38
N LYS A 241 1.69 -8.28 4.11
CA LYS A 241 2.17 -8.29 2.72
C LYS A 241 1.97 -9.64 2.03
N ILE A 242 2.20 -10.77 2.71
CA ILE A 242 1.91 -12.09 2.13
C ILE A 242 0.43 -12.26 1.85
N ILE A 243 -0.44 -11.89 2.80
CA ILE A 243 -1.89 -11.99 2.66
C ILE A 243 -2.39 -11.12 1.49
N THR A 244 -1.84 -9.92 1.29
CA THR A 244 -2.19 -9.11 0.10
C THR A 244 -1.86 -9.85 -1.19
N GLY A 245 -0.74 -10.58 -1.23
CA GLY A 245 -0.41 -11.46 -2.35
C GLY A 245 -1.44 -12.57 -2.53
N PHE A 246 -1.85 -13.24 -1.45
CA PHE A 246 -2.87 -14.29 -1.51
C PHE A 246 -4.23 -13.80 -1.95
N ASP A 247 -4.61 -12.58 -1.58
CA ASP A 247 -5.81 -11.94 -2.09
C ASP A 247 -5.74 -11.90 -3.63
N TRP A 248 -4.66 -11.40 -4.22
CA TRP A 248 -4.45 -11.41 -5.68
C TRP A 248 -4.48 -12.79 -6.34
N LEU A 249 -4.05 -13.83 -5.62
CA LEU A 249 -4.02 -15.21 -6.10
C LEU A 249 -5.25 -16.04 -5.72
N ASP A 250 -6.27 -15.42 -5.11
CA ASP A 250 -7.46 -16.09 -4.60
C ASP A 250 -7.09 -17.33 -3.74
N SER A 251 -6.14 -17.14 -2.81
CA SER A 251 -5.51 -18.22 -2.03
C SER A 251 -5.92 -18.21 -0.57
N GLN A 252 -6.00 -19.41 0.02
CA GLN A 252 -6.27 -19.58 1.44
C GLN A 252 -5.10 -19.07 2.29
N ILE A 253 -5.43 -18.48 3.43
CA ILE A 253 -4.45 -18.05 4.42
C ILE A 253 -4.08 -19.26 5.26
N HIS A 254 -2.80 -19.37 5.61
CA HIS A 254 -2.36 -20.45 6.47
C HIS A 254 -2.66 -20.11 7.92
N TYR A 255 -3.28 -21.05 8.66
CA TYR A 255 -3.55 -20.92 10.09
C TYR A 255 -4.19 -19.58 10.49
N PRO A 256 -5.32 -19.17 9.87
CA PRO A 256 -5.92 -17.84 10.11
C PRO A 256 -6.27 -17.60 11.59
N GLU A 257 -6.63 -18.64 12.34
CA GLU A 257 -6.96 -18.53 13.78
C GLU A 257 -5.75 -18.12 14.62
N LYS A 258 -4.55 -18.61 14.27
CA LYS A 258 -3.30 -18.24 14.96
C LYS A 258 -2.92 -16.79 14.71
N LEU A 259 -3.16 -16.32 13.49
CA LEU A 259 -2.96 -14.92 13.12
C LEU A 259 -3.95 -14.01 13.85
N ILE A 260 -5.20 -14.45 14.00
CA ILE A 260 -6.21 -13.76 14.81
C ILE A 260 -5.74 -13.64 16.27
N ASP A 261 -5.30 -14.75 16.88
CA ASP A 261 -4.80 -14.74 18.26
C ASP A 261 -3.63 -13.76 18.42
N TYR A 262 -2.65 -13.82 17.51
CA TYR A 262 -1.50 -12.91 17.53
C TYR A 262 -1.91 -11.43 17.44
N CYS A 263 -2.87 -11.11 16.56
CA CYS A 263 -3.33 -9.74 16.37
C CYS A 263 -4.09 -9.23 17.60
N LEU A 264 -4.97 -10.04 18.20
CA LEU A 264 -5.74 -9.64 19.38
C LEU A 264 -4.87 -9.42 20.62
N ASP A 265 -3.72 -10.10 20.69
CA ASP A 265 -2.73 -9.94 21.76
C ASP A 265 -1.75 -8.77 21.52
N THR A 266 -1.83 -8.10 20.36
CA THR A 266 -0.94 -7.00 19.99
C THR A 266 -1.64 -5.65 20.09
N ASN A 267 -0.98 -4.65 20.69
CA ASN A 267 -1.38 -3.26 20.56
C ASN A 267 -0.56 -2.59 19.43
N PRO A 268 -1.18 -2.18 18.31
CA PRO A 268 -0.46 -1.55 17.21
C PRO A 268 0.05 -0.17 17.64
N SER A 269 1.10 0.29 16.97
CA SER A 269 1.50 1.68 17.09
C SER A 269 0.38 2.59 16.56
N SER A 270 0.41 3.86 16.94
CA SER A 270 -0.51 4.88 16.39
C SER A 270 -0.04 5.42 15.03
N GLU A 271 0.80 4.69 14.28
CA GLU A 271 1.15 5.07 12.90
C GLU A 271 0.13 4.49 11.91
N GLY A 272 -0.23 5.26 10.87
CA GLY A 272 -1.30 4.87 9.94
C GLY A 272 -1.08 3.51 9.26
N CYS A 273 0.17 3.14 8.94
CA CYS A 273 0.48 1.84 8.34
C CYS A 273 0.26 0.66 9.30
N ASP A 274 0.69 0.77 10.56
CA ASP A 274 0.57 -0.35 11.50
C ASP A 274 -0.90 -0.63 11.86
N LEU A 275 -1.71 0.43 11.96
CA LEU A 275 -3.16 0.31 12.16
C LEU A 275 -3.84 -0.41 11.00
N VAL A 276 -3.51 -0.05 9.76
CA VAL A 276 -4.09 -0.69 8.58
C VAL A 276 -3.64 -2.14 8.46
N ASP A 277 -2.38 -2.43 8.77
CA ASP A 277 -1.83 -3.77 8.57
C ASP A 277 -2.51 -4.81 9.47
N ILE A 278 -2.73 -4.49 10.74
CA ILE A 278 -3.44 -5.38 11.67
C ILE A 278 -4.92 -5.54 11.28
N VAL A 279 -5.56 -4.44 10.86
CA VAL A 279 -6.96 -4.48 10.39
C VAL A 279 -7.09 -5.39 9.16
N TYR A 280 -6.16 -5.29 8.19
CA TYR A 280 -6.19 -6.10 6.98
C TYR A 280 -5.99 -7.60 7.29
N VAL A 281 -5.05 -7.94 8.18
CA VAL A 281 -4.85 -9.34 8.61
C VAL A 281 -6.12 -9.91 9.24
N LEU A 282 -6.72 -9.19 10.20
CA LEU A 282 -7.97 -9.60 10.84
C LEU A 282 -9.12 -9.74 9.85
N TYR A 283 -9.30 -8.76 8.96
CA TYR A 283 -10.33 -8.76 7.92
C TYR A 283 -10.22 -9.98 7.01
N MET A 284 -9.03 -10.25 6.50
CA MET A 284 -8.82 -11.37 5.58
C MET A 284 -8.93 -12.73 6.29
N CYS A 285 -8.50 -12.85 7.54
CA CYS A 285 -8.68 -14.08 8.32
C CYS A 285 -10.16 -14.34 8.63
N GLN A 286 -10.92 -13.29 9.00
CA GLN A 286 -12.35 -13.40 9.31
C GLN A 286 -13.20 -13.79 8.09
N LYS A 287 -12.74 -13.50 6.87
CA LYS A 287 -13.36 -14.04 5.64
C LYS A 287 -13.28 -15.57 5.52
N GLN A 288 -12.38 -16.22 6.26
CA GLN A 288 -12.13 -17.67 6.16
C GLN A 288 -12.56 -18.44 7.41
N THR A 289 -12.77 -17.77 8.56
CA THR A 289 -13.21 -18.39 9.81
C THR A 289 -14.04 -17.42 10.66
N ASN A 290 -14.94 -17.97 11.48
CA ASN A 290 -15.73 -17.21 12.47
C ASN A 290 -15.07 -17.17 13.87
N TYR A 291 -13.86 -17.71 14.01
CA TYR A 291 -13.12 -17.79 15.26
C TYR A 291 -12.96 -16.40 15.91
N ARG A 292 -13.28 -16.30 17.22
CA ARG A 292 -13.21 -15.08 18.05
C ARG A 292 -13.87 -13.83 17.45
N LYS A 293 -14.91 -13.98 16.59
CA LYS A 293 -15.60 -12.86 15.91
C LYS A 293 -16.00 -11.72 16.86
N SER A 294 -16.55 -12.02 18.03
CA SER A 294 -16.98 -11.00 19.01
C SER A 294 -15.81 -10.19 19.57
N GLU A 295 -14.66 -10.83 19.81
CA GLU A 295 -13.45 -10.18 20.31
C GLU A 295 -12.80 -9.31 19.23
N ILE A 296 -12.78 -9.79 17.97
CA ILE A 296 -12.35 -9.00 16.81
C ILE A 296 -13.21 -7.73 16.69
N VAL A 297 -14.54 -7.85 16.76
CA VAL A 297 -15.45 -6.69 16.69
C VAL A 297 -15.17 -5.69 17.80
N LYS A 298 -14.92 -6.16 19.02
CA LYS A 298 -14.57 -5.28 20.15
C LYS A 298 -13.24 -4.57 19.90
N TYR A 299 -12.22 -5.33 19.53
CA TYR A 299 -10.87 -4.83 19.25
C TYR A 299 -10.87 -3.77 18.13
N LEU A 300 -11.58 -4.01 17.03
CA LEU A 300 -11.68 -3.06 15.92
C LEU A 300 -12.44 -1.79 16.30
N LYS A 301 -13.46 -1.87 17.17
CA LYS A 301 -14.15 -0.68 17.70
C LYS A 301 -13.21 0.20 18.53
N ASP A 302 -12.29 -0.40 19.27
CA ASP A 302 -11.26 0.34 20.00
C ASP A 302 -10.28 1.02 19.01
N LEU A 303 -9.89 0.33 17.93
CA LEU A 303 -9.06 0.92 16.87
C LEU A 303 -9.70 2.11 16.16
N ILE A 304 -11.03 2.16 16.00
CA ILE A 304 -11.71 3.35 15.44
C ILE A 304 -11.36 4.61 16.26
N SER A 305 -11.23 4.49 17.58
CA SER A 305 -10.86 5.61 18.45
C SER A 305 -9.44 6.09 18.18
N ILE A 306 -8.52 5.17 17.87
CA ILE A 306 -7.14 5.50 17.51
C ILE A 306 -7.09 6.14 16.12
N ILE A 307 -7.83 5.59 15.15
CA ILE A 307 -7.96 6.15 13.80
C ILE A 307 -8.49 7.59 13.86
N TYR A 308 -9.46 7.87 14.73
CA TYR A 308 -10.01 9.22 14.91
C TYR A 308 -8.96 10.25 15.34
N LEU A 309 -7.89 9.85 16.04
CA LEU A 309 -6.81 10.76 16.43
C LEU A 309 -6.04 11.33 15.22
N HIS A 310 -6.14 10.68 14.06
CA HIS A 310 -5.56 11.17 12.81
C HIS A 310 -6.52 12.07 12.03
N PHE A 311 -7.81 12.07 12.37
CA PHE A 311 -8.83 12.81 11.64
C PHE A 311 -8.79 14.29 12.01
N PHE A 312 -8.93 15.16 11.02
CA PHE A 312 -9.00 16.61 11.21
C PHE A 312 -10.40 17.10 10.90
N PRO A 313 -11.29 17.32 11.88
CA PRO A 313 -12.69 17.63 11.63
C PRO A 313 -12.92 18.88 10.75
N ASN A 314 -12.03 19.86 10.82
CA ASN A 314 -12.13 21.10 10.03
C ASN A 314 -11.45 21.04 8.66
N LEU A 315 -10.61 20.03 8.43
CA LEU A 315 -9.88 19.81 7.17
C LEU A 315 -10.31 18.52 6.46
N TYR A 316 -11.19 17.76 7.09
CA TYR A 316 -11.95 16.63 6.57
C TYR A 316 -11.14 15.41 6.09
N GLY A 317 -9.84 15.37 6.34
CA GLY A 317 -8.96 14.24 5.99
C GLY A 317 -8.21 13.68 7.19
N PHE A 318 -7.36 12.69 6.93
CA PHE A 318 -6.48 12.09 7.93
C PHE A 318 -5.00 12.38 7.67
N SER A 319 -4.18 12.46 8.72
CA SER A 319 -2.72 12.54 8.59
C SER A 319 -2.05 11.18 8.73
N TYR A 320 -0.93 10.97 8.03
CA TYR A 320 -0.17 9.72 8.08
C TYR A 320 0.39 9.43 9.50
N PHE A 321 0.92 10.46 10.15
CA PHE A 321 1.36 10.41 11.55
C PHE A 321 0.42 11.22 12.44
N LEU A 322 0.37 10.94 13.74
CA LEU A 322 -0.34 11.81 14.67
C LEU A 322 0.20 13.24 14.58
N ASN A 323 -0.70 14.19 14.36
CA ASN A 323 -0.42 15.62 14.24
C ASN A 323 0.64 16.00 13.18
N LYS A 324 0.85 15.16 12.16
CA LYS A 324 1.91 15.39 11.16
C LYS A 324 1.63 14.70 9.82
N SER A 325 1.71 15.48 8.73
CA SER A 325 1.59 14.97 7.37
C SER A 325 2.79 14.11 6.95
N GLN A 326 2.57 13.23 5.97
CA GLN A 326 3.65 12.48 5.32
C GLN A 326 4.72 13.42 4.76
N THR A 327 5.99 13.15 5.08
CA THR A 327 7.11 14.00 4.66
C THR A 327 7.80 13.51 3.39
N HIS A 328 7.74 12.20 3.09
CA HIS A 328 8.47 11.60 1.98
C HIS A 328 7.61 10.61 1.18
N TYR A 329 7.77 10.62 -0.14
CA TYR A 329 7.25 9.61 -1.07
C TYR A 329 8.44 8.89 -1.74
N TYR A 330 8.61 7.60 -1.46
CA TYR A 330 9.73 6.78 -1.98
C TYR A 330 11.11 7.47 -1.94
N GLY A 331 11.41 8.10 -0.80
CA GLY A 331 12.68 8.77 -0.54
C GLY A 331 12.80 10.21 -1.06
N VAL A 332 11.79 10.72 -1.79
CA VAL A 332 11.68 12.14 -2.17
C VAL A 332 10.92 12.87 -1.09
N LYS A 333 11.47 13.99 -0.58
CA LYS A 333 10.75 14.86 0.35
C LYS A 333 9.59 15.53 -0.38
N ILE A 334 8.36 15.47 0.12
CA ILE A 334 7.16 16.01 -0.54
C ILE A 334 6.45 17.07 0.29
N SER A 335 6.67 17.08 1.60
CA SER A 335 6.11 18.08 2.49
C SER A 335 7.04 18.34 3.69
N LYS A 336 6.79 19.45 4.37
CA LYS A 336 7.44 19.86 5.61
C LYS A 336 6.95 19.06 6.84
N GLY A 337 5.91 18.24 6.69
CA GLY A 337 5.34 17.47 7.80
C GLY A 337 4.63 18.37 8.82
N LEU A 338 3.78 19.28 8.35
CA LEU A 338 2.98 20.14 9.23
C LEU A 338 1.83 19.35 9.86
N ASN A 339 1.21 19.94 10.89
CA ASN A 339 0.01 19.39 11.52
C ASN A 339 -1.23 19.59 10.63
N THR A 340 -1.34 18.76 9.59
CA THR A 340 -2.38 18.81 8.57
C THR A 340 -2.61 17.40 8.00
N PRO A 341 -3.81 17.08 7.50
CA PRO A 341 -4.04 15.82 6.81
C PRO A 341 -3.28 15.76 5.47
N ASP A 342 -3.07 14.53 5.01
CA ASP A 342 -2.41 14.21 3.75
C ASP A 342 -3.11 13.05 3.03
N ILE A 343 -2.93 12.98 1.72
CA ILE A 343 -3.68 12.04 0.88
C ILE A 343 -3.31 10.58 1.17
N HIS A 344 -2.07 10.31 1.59
CA HIS A 344 -1.62 8.95 1.85
C HIS A 344 -2.19 8.42 3.16
N GLY A 345 -2.08 9.20 4.24
CA GLY A 345 -2.72 8.92 5.53
C GLY A 345 -4.23 8.75 5.38
N THR A 346 -4.87 9.63 4.59
CA THR A 346 -6.30 9.51 4.26
C THR A 346 -6.61 8.22 3.53
N THR A 347 -5.85 7.86 2.49
CA THR A 347 -6.07 6.60 1.75
C THR A 347 -5.97 5.38 2.66
N LEU A 348 -4.94 5.34 3.51
CA LEU A 348 -4.70 4.26 4.45
C LEU A 348 -5.85 4.12 5.46
N LEU A 349 -6.23 5.21 6.13
CA LEU A 349 -7.22 5.13 7.21
C LEU A 349 -8.65 5.00 6.69
N VAL A 350 -8.97 5.53 5.51
CA VAL A 350 -10.26 5.26 4.84
C VAL A 350 -10.34 3.78 4.43
N TRP A 351 -9.23 3.17 3.99
CA TRP A 351 -9.18 1.74 3.71
C TRP A 351 -9.31 0.87 4.97
N ALA A 352 -8.65 1.21 6.08
CA ALA A 352 -8.86 0.52 7.35
C ALA A 352 -10.33 0.61 7.79
N LEU A 353 -10.91 1.81 7.74
CA LEU A 353 -12.30 2.00 8.11
C LEU A 353 -13.24 1.19 7.23
N SER A 354 -13.04 1.12 5.90
CA SER A 354 -13.93 0.31 5.06
C SER A 354 -13.96 -1.17 5.46
N MET A 355 -12.82 -1.74 5.85
CA MET A 355 -12.75 -3.10 6.37
C MET A 355 -13.40 -3.25 7.75
N ILE A 356 -13.14 -2.31 8.67
CA ILE A 356 -13.72 -2.33 10.02
C ILE A 356 -15.25 -2.23 9.94
N LEU A 357 -15.76 -1.27 9.17
CA LEU A 357 -17.19 -1.01 9.03
C LEU A 357 -17.92 -2.22 8.43
N GLU A 358 -17.30 -2.95 7.51
CA GLU A 358 -17.84 -4.21 7.00
C GLU A 358 -17.91 -5.29 8.10
N ILE A 359 -16.85 -5.47 8.90
CA ILE A 359 -16.80 -6.48 9.97
C ILE A 359 -17.81 -6.20 11.08
N ILE A 360 -17.96 -4.94 11.48
CA ILE A 360 -18.88 -4.56 12.56
C ILE A 360 -20.32 -4.37 12.07
N GLU A 361 -20.58 -4.62 10.78
CA GLU A 361 -21.90 -4.53 10.16
C GLU A 361 -22.49 -3.12 10.32
N PHE A 362 -21.71 -2.07 10.02
CA PHE A 362 -22.15 -0.69 10.13
C PHE A 362 -23.17 -0.32 9.05
N GLU A 363 -24.33 0.20 9.46
CA GLU A 363 -25.50 0.31 8.58
C GLU A 363 -25.67 1.67 7.87
N THR A 364 -24.97 2.74 8.29
CA THR A 364 -25.22 4.10 7.77
C THR A 364 -24.81 4.26 6.30
N PHE A 365 -23.69 3.65 5.90
CA PHE A 365 -23.21 3.64 4.52
C PHE A 365 -22.32 2.43 4.30
N LYS A 366 -22.10 2.09 3.02
CA LYS A 366 -21.19 1.01 2.62
C LYS A 366 -20.01 1.58 1.86
N TRP A 367 -18.80 1.20 2.27
CA TRP A 367 -17.56 1.45 1.55
C TRP A 367 -17.02 0.14 0.97
N ASN A 368 -16.20 0.27 -0.07
CA ASN A 368 -15.59 -0.85 -0.77
C ASN A 368 -14.15 -1.09 -0.24
N PRO A 369 -13.86 -2.24 0.38
CA PRO A 369 -12.49 -2.58 0.76
C PRO A 369 -11.58 -2.72 -0.47
N LEU A 370 -10.36 -2.13 -0.40
CA LEU A 370 -9.37 -2.27 -1.47
C LEU A 370 -8.72 -3.64 -1.47
N LYS A 371 -8.29 -4.03 -2.67
CA LYS A 371 -7.31 -5.06 -2.95
C LYS A 371 -5.98 -4.38 -3.33
N PRO A 372 -5.06 -4.20 -2.36
CA PRO A 372 -3.95 -3.24 -2.45
C PRO A 372 -2.87 -3.56 -3.49
#